data_AF-A0A8T9BRU7-F1
#
_entry.id   AF-A0A8T9BRU7-F1
#
_cell.length_a   1.000
_cell.length_b   1.000
_cell.length_c   1.000
_cell.angle_alpha   90.00
_cell.angle_beta   90.00
_cell.angle_gamma   90.00
#
_symmetry.space_group_name_H-M   'P 1'
#
loop_
_entity.id
_entity.type
_entity.pdbx_description
1 polymer ?
#
loop_
_entity_poly.entity_id
_entity_poly.type
_entity_poly.pdbx_seq_one_letter_code
_entity_poly.pdbx_strand_id
1 'polypeptide(L)'
;MAKNITSDPPKAHKGPIQKDLIFLRHTFVLCLDRSHEGFDQDYAKSQGQKLPNSAIKDALVICLDIGVNCHTFAKQSDYQIGLSILDTRHLQSLNSDEKLFQTRHFCVGTETYFLTKCRSFYFGKSEHTTHEQVCSTLETMISGRDIVLVVYRSHQMFQDLRLANIQLQPLYIINAQKAAQHLLDLESRCSLKTLLTRLNCPSSPEMLHNAGNNAKFTLQASLLIAALDASQVLNLESKTTALISTLETTARAQIPLNDFPSKIKSEAKEKRNTHQKELKAQIKEQQAALARSLAALAGESRCQKCQGEDPTTSRCRHKGPGVHTRKSMICRARRAREKLENLEKLEECEGVRRPRKKAEKKSFYRGELLRFG
;
A
#
# COMPACT_ATOMS: atom_id res chain seq x y z
N MET A 1 -26.86 -31.41 31.12
CA MET A 1 -27.02 -32.14 29.84
C MET A 1 -26.84 -31.14 28.71
N ALA A 2 -25.68 -31.16 28.05
CA ALA A 2 -25.41 -30.27 26.92
C ALA A 2 -26.21 -30.74 25.70
N LYS A 3 -27.02 -29.85 25.10
CA LYS A 3 -27.75 -30.16 23.86
C LYS A 3 -26.74 -30.20 22.72
N ASN A 4 -26.51 -31.40 22.17
CA ASN A 4 -25.84 -31.56 20.88
C ASN A 4 -26.73 -30.92 19.81
N ILE A 5 -26.43 -29.68 19.46
CA ILE A 5 -27.00 -29.03 18.28
C ILE A 5 -26.26 -29.63 17.09
N THR A 6 -26.81 -30.67 16.49
CA THR A 6 -26.43 -31.13 15.17
C THR A 6 -26.91 -30.07 14.17
N SER A 7 -26.06 -29.08 13.89
CA SER A 7 -26.33 -28.14 12.80
C SER A 7 -26.30 -28.93 11.49
N ASP A 8 -27.41 -28.97 10.77
CA ASP A 8 -27.45 -29.52 9.42
C ASP A 8 -26.33 -28.92 8.57
N PRO A 9 -25.70 -29.72 7.69
CA PRO A 9 -24.64 -29.20 6.84
C PRO A 9 -25.18 -28.03 5.99
N PRO A 10 -24.43 -26.94 5.90
CA PRO A 10 -24.83 -25.76 5.13
C PRO A 10 -25.21 -26.14 3.71
N LYS A 11 -26.33 -25.59 3.21
CA LYS A 11 -26.82 -25.90 1.86
C LYS A 11 -25.95 -25.18 0.85
N ALA A 12 -25.30 -25.95 -0.02
CA ALA A 12 -24.49 -25.47 -1.12
C ALA A 12 -25.21 -24.41 -1.98
N HIS A 13 -24.49 -23.36 -2.40
CA HIS A 13 -25.08 -22.29 -3.19
C HIS A 13 -25.39 -22.77 -4.62
N LYS A 14 -26.68 -23.04 -4.92
CA LYS A 14 -27.16 -23.56 -6.23
C LYS A 14 -27.40 -22.50 -7.32
N GLY A 15 -26.91 -21.28 -7.14
CA GLY A 15 -27.08 -20.22 -8.15
C GLY A 15 -26.29 -20.49 -9.44
N PRO A 16 -26.61 -19.79 -10.55
CA PRO A 16 -25.96 -19.98 -11.84
C PRO A 16 -24.46 -19.69 -11.77
N ILE A 17 -23.70 -20.30 -12.69
CA ILE A 17 -22.27 -20.01 -12.88
C ILE A 17 -22.09 -18.51 -13.03
N GLN A 18 -21.21 -17.94 -12.22
CA GLN A 18 -20.96 -16.51 -12.23
C GLN A 18 -20.18 -16.13 -13.49
N LYS A 19 -20.59 -15.04 -14.14
CA LYS A 19 -19.92 -14.47 -15.33
C LYS A 19 -18.40 -14.30 -15.17
N ASP A 20 -17.94 -14.01 -13.96
CA ASP A 20 -16.53 -13.82 -13.64
C ASP A 20 -15.71 -15.11 -13.87
N LEU A 21 -16.29 -16.28 -13.61
CA LEU A 21 -15.65 -17.56 -13.90
C LEU A 21 -15.61 -17.84 -15.41
N ILE A 22 -16.66 -17.48 -16.14
CA ILE A 22 -16.72 -17.57 -17.61
C ILE A 22 -15.62 -16.70 -18.23
N PHE A 23 -15.39 -15.49 -17.72
CA PHE A 23 -14.31 -14.63 -18.19
C PHE A 23 -12.91 -15.22 -17.92
N LEU A 24 -12.69 -15.91 -16.80
CA LEU A 24 -11.45 -16.66 -16.57
C LEU A 24 -11.27 -17.76 -17.61
N ARG A 25 -12.33 -18.56 -17.87
CA ARG A 25 -12.34 -19.58 -18.92
C ARG A 25 -11.98 -19.01 -20.29
N HIS A 26 -12.57 -17.89 -20.68
CA HIS A 26 -12.26 -17.25 -21.97
C HIS A 26 -10.86 -16.66 -22.04
N THR A 27 -10.31 -16.17 -20.93
CA THR A 27 -8.96 -15.58 -20.91
C THR A 27 -7.91 -16.65 -21.21
N PHE A 28 -8.03 -17.82 -20.58
CA PHE A 28 -7.07 -18.92 -20.68
C PHE A 28 -7.51 -20.06 -21.61
N VAL A 29 -8.68 -19.94 -22.25
CA VAL A 29 -9.33 -20.97 -23.07
C VAL A 29 -9.44 -22.31 -22.33
N LEU A 30 -10.02 -22.25 -21.14
CA LEU A 30 -10.26 -23.42 -20.30
C LEU A 30 -11.72 -23.82 -20.39
N CYS A 31 -11.99 -25.07 -20.74
CA CYS A 31 -13.29 -25.73 -20.55
C CYS A 31 -14.48 -24.98 -21.17
N LEU A 32 -14.30 -24.46 -22.39
CA LEU A 32 -15.31 -23.67 -23.09
C LEU A 32 -16.60 -24.47 -23.37
N ASP A 33 -16.52 -25.79 -23.53
CA ASP A 33 -17.68 -26.64 -23.86
C ASP A 33 -18.69 -26.79 -22.70
N ARG A 34 -18.31 -26.40 -21.47
CA ARG A 34 -19.17 -26.48 -20.26
C ARG A 34 -19.97 -25.22 -19.98
N SER A 35 -19.96 -24.26 -20.89
CA SER A 35 -20.68 -23.01 -20.69
C SER A 35 -22.17 -23.23 -20.97
N HIS A 36 -22.89 -23.70 -19.94
CA HIS A 36 -24.34 -23.87 -19.96
C HIS A 36 -25.06 -22.57 -20.32
N GLU A 37 -26.21 -22.76 -20.97
CA GLU A 37 -27.16 -21.81 -21.53
C GLU A 37 -27.39 -20.56 -20.66
N GLY A 38 -27.35 -19.38 -21.28
CA GLY A 38 -27.89 -18.14 -20.71
C GLY A 38 -26.92 -16.98 -20.51
N PHE A 39 -25.61 -17.17 -20.70
CA PHE A 39 -24.67 -16.05 -20.81
C PHE A 39 -24.33 -15.79 -22.27
N ASP A 40 -24.30 -14.51 -22.65
CA ASP A 40 -23.84 -14.06 -23.97
C ASP A 40 -22.33 -14.36 -24.11
N GLN A 41 -22.03 -15.59 -24.52
CA GLN A 41 -20.67 -16.02 -24.80
C GLN A 41 -20.07 -15.22 -25.94
N ASP A 42 -20.90 -14.65 -26.82
CA ASP A 42 -20.44 -13.89 -27.97
C ASP A 42 -19.78 -12.59 -27.50
N TYR A 43 -20.25 -11.99 -26.41
CA TYR A 43 -19.56 -10.86 -25.77
C TYR A 43 -18.13 -11.21 -25.35
N ALA A 44 -17.94 -12.30 -24.60
CA ALA A 44 -16.59 -12.65 -24.12
C ALA A 44 -15.69 -13.16 -25.25
N LYS A 45 -16.24 -13.89 -26.23
CA LYS A 45 -15.50 -14.46 -27.37
C LYS A 45 -15.06 -13.39 -28.36
N SER A 46 -15.85 -12.34 -28.58
CA SER A 46 -15.57 -11.30 -29.58
C SER A 46 -14.52 -10.28 -29.14
N GLN A 47 -14.20 -10.20 -27.85
CA GLN A 47 -13.31 -9.16 -27.31
C GLN A 47 -11.85 -9.60 -27.27
N GLY A 48 -10.99 -8.79 -27.87
CA GLY A 48 -9.53 -8.88 -27.80
C GLY A 48 -8.87 -9.81 -28.81
N GLN A 49 -7.56 -9.63 -29.02
CA GLN A 49 -6.77 -10.49 -29.90
C GLN A 49 -6.35 -11.78 -29.20
N LYS A 50 -6.02 -12.82 -29.99
CA LYS A 50 -5.43 -14.07 -29.50
C LYS A 50 -3.94 -14.07 -29.76
N LEU A 51 -3.19 -14.78 -28.92
CA LEU A 51 -1.76 -15.00 -29.13
C LEU A 51 -1.51 -15.80 -30.42
N PRO A 52 -0.41 -15.52 -31.15
CA PRO A 52 -0.04 -16.32 -32.32
C PRO A 52 0.08 -17.81 -31.97
N ASN A 53 -0.55 -18.67 -32.77
CA ASN A 53 -0.54 -20.13 -32.58
C ASN A 53 -1.11 -20.61 -31.23
N SER A 54 -1.93 -19.81 -30.56
CA SER A 54 -2.58 -20.17 -29.31
C SER A 54 -4.02 -19.68 -29.29
N ALA A 55 -4.86 -20.35 -28.50
CA ALA A 55 -6.21 -19.90 -28.27
C ALA A 55 -6.28 -18.84 -27.15
N ILE A 56 -5.27 -18.78 -26.26
CA ILE A 56 -5.17 -17.82 -25.16
C ILE A 56 -5.23 -16.39 -25.70
N LYS A 57 -5.95 -15.52 -25.00
CA LYS A 57 -6.03 -14.11 -25.37
C LYS A 57 -4.69 -13.42 -25.19
N ASP A 58 -4.29 -12.59 -26.15
CA ASP A 58 -3.12 -11.71 -26.02
C ASP A 58 -3.49 -10.47 -25.21
N ALA A 59 -3.43 -10.61 -23.89
CA ALA A 59 -3.80 -9.55 -22.97
C ALA A 59 -2.85 -9.49 -21.76
N LEU A 60 -2.84 -8.33 -21.10
CA LEU A 60 -2.34 -8.16 -19.74
C LEU A 60 -3.45 -8.48 -18.76
N VAL A 61 -3.26 -9.52 -17.94
CA VAL A 61 -4.15 -9.78 -16.80
C VAL A 61 -3.63 -8.98 -15.62
N ILE A 62 -4.35 -7.92 -15.28
CA ILE A 62 -3.93 -6.93 -14.30
C ILE A 62 -4.81 -7.05 -13.06
N CYS A 63 -4.20 -7.14 -11.89
CA CYS A 63 -4.88 -6.96 -10.63
C CYS A 63 -4.44 -5.67 -9.95
N LEU A 64 -5.43 -4.91 -9.46
CA LEU A 64 -5.22 -3.68 -8.71
C LEU A 64 -5.85 -3.81 -7.31
N ASP A 65 -5.12 -3.32 -6.31
CA ASP A 65 -5.64 -3.07 -4.97
C ASP A 65 -5.28 -1.64 -4.56
N ILE A 66 -6.20 -0.92 -3.93
CA ILE A 66 -5.99 0.45 -3.49
C ILE A 66 -6.24 0.50 -1.98
N GLY A 67 -5.19 0.83 -1.24
CA GLY A 67 -5.22 0.92 0.21
C GLY A 67 -5.31 2.37 0.65
N VAL A 68 -6.51 2.84 0.98
CA VAL A 68 -6.73 4.23 1.43
C VAL A 68 -6.75 4.28 2.97
N ASN A 69 -6.05 5.26 3.55
CA ASN A 69 -6.01 5.43 5.01
C ASN A 69 -7.17 6.27 5.57
N CYS A 70 -8.05 6.87 4.76
CA CYS A 70 -9.27 7.53 5.21
C CYS A 70 -10.28 7.74 4.06
N HIS A 71 -11.51 8.14 4.40
CA HIS A 71 -12.67 8.23 3.50
C HIS A 71 -12.62 9.31 2.40
N THR A 72 -11.50 10.02 2.22
CA THR A 72 -11.42 11.08 1.21
C THR A 72 -10.05 11.11 0.55
N PHE A 73 -10.01 10.85 -0.76
CA PHE A 73 -8.94 11.24 -1.70
C PHE A 73 -8.87 12.77 -1.83
N ALA A 74 -8.85 13.49 -0.71
CA ALA A 74 -8.50 14.90 -0.74
C ALA A 74 -7.05 15.03 -1.23
N LYS A 75 -6.69 16.19 -1.81
CA LYS A 75 -5.39 16.48 -2.48
C LYS A 75 -4.11 16.19 -1.66
N GLN A 76 -4.21 15.68 -0.43
CA GLN A 76 -3.11 15.39 0.48
C GLN A 76 -3.28 14.07 1.26
N SER A 77 -4.12 13.13 0.79
CA SER A 77 -4.28 11.85 1.50
C SER A 77 -3.14 10.88 1.19
N ASP A 78 -2.62 10.22 2.22
CA ASP A 78 -1.71 9.09 2.10
C ASP A 78 -2.46 7.82 1.64
N TYR A 79 -1.99 7.16 0.58
CA TYR A 79 -2.57 5.91 0.10
C TYR A 79 -1.56 5.00 -0.61
N GLN A 80 -1.95 3.75 -0.81
CA GLN A 80 -1.18 2.76 -1.57
C GLN A 80 -1.92 2.32 -2.82
N ILE A 81 -1.16 2.02 -3.86
CA ILE A 81 -1.64 1.29 -5.04
C ILE A 81 -0.77 0.06 -5.20
N GLY A 82 -1.40 -1.10 -5.16
CA GLY A 82 -0.81 -2.38 -5.52
C GLY A 82 -1.20 -2.76 -6.93
N LEU A 83 -0.22 -3.17 -7.72
CA LEU A 83 -0.40 -3.61 -9.09
C LEU A 83 0.29 -4.95 -9.27
N SER A 84 -0.42 -5.96 -9.78
CA SER A 84 0.19 -7.21 -10.21
C SER A 84 -0.24 -7.51 -11.64
N ILE A 85 0.72 -7.76 -12.52
CA ILE A 85 0.51 -8.00 -13.94
C ILE A 85 1.00 -9.41 -14.28
N LEU A 86 0.18 -10.12 -15.04
CA LEU A 86 0.54 -11.32 -15.77
C LEU A 86 0.43 -11.01 -17.27
N ASP A 87 1.55 -11.09 -17.99
CA ASP A 87 1.53 -11.07 -19.45
C ASP A 87 1.26 -12.49 -19.97
N THR A 88 0.14 -12.66 -20.66
CA THR A 88 -0.27 -13.96 -21.22
C THR A 88 0.73 -14.53 -22.23
N ARG A 89 1.57 -13.69 -22.87
CA ARG A 89 2.63 -14.13 -23.79
C ARG A 89 3.63 -15.05 -23.12
N HIS A 90 3.93 -14.80 -21.85
CA HIS A 90 4.88 -15.61 -21.08
C HIS A 90 4.33 -17.02 -20.74
N LEU A 91 3.02 -17.26 -20.94
CA LEU A 91 2.45 -18.61 -20.81
C LEU A 91 2.79 -19.51 -22.01
N GLN A 92 3.25 -18.95 -23.13
CA GLN A 92 3.69 -19.76 -24.29
C GLN A 92 5.09 -20.32 -24.09
N SER A 93 5.93 -19.64 -23.31
CA SER A 93 7.31 -20.01 -23.02
C SER A 93 7.42 -20.76 -21.69
N LEU A 94 6.80 -21.95 -21.63
CA LEU A 94 6.72 -22.80 -20.42
C LEU A 94 8.08 -23.16 -19.78
N ASN A 95 9.20 -22.90 -20.48
CA ASN A 95 10.56 -23.21 -20.04
C ASN A 95 11.39 -21.98 -19.61
N SER A 96 10.82 -20.77 -19.58
CA SER A 96 11.60 -19.59 -19.19
C SER A 96 11.63 -19.41 -17.67
N ASP A 97 12.82 -19.21 -17.11
CA ASP A 97 13.03 -18.73 -15.73
C ASP A 97 12.48 -17.30 -15.50
N GLU A 98 11.82 -16.71 -16.50
CA GLU A 98 11.25 -15.38 -16.41
C GLU A 98 10.14 -15.31 -15.37
N LYS A 99 10.16 -14.21 -14.62
CA LYS A 99 9.12 -13.94 -13.63
C LYS A 99 7.81 -13.69 -14.37
N LEU A 100 6.97 -14.72 -14.41
CA LEU A 100 5.63 -14.67 -15.02
C LEU A 100 4.74 -13.56 -14.44
N PHE A 101 5.04 -13.11 -13.23
CA PHE A 101 4.38 -11.99 -12.60
C PHE A 101 5.31 -10.79 -12.38
N GLN A 102 4.82 -9.61 -12.72
CA GLN A 102 5.39 -8.34 -12.28
C GLN A 102 4.48 -7.71 -11.23
N THR A 103 5.01 -7.46 -10.02
CA THR A 103 4.24 -6.81 -8.95
C THR A 103 4.92 -5.51 -8.53
N ARG A 104 4.16 -4.42 -8.49
CA ARG A 104 4.60 -3.09 -8.03
C ARG A 104 3.73 -2.63 -6.87
N HIS A 105 4.33 -1.80 -6.02
CA HIS A 105 3.67 -1.21 -4.87
C HIS A 105 4.06 0.26 -4.77
N PHE A 106 3.10 1.13 -5.06
CA PHE A 106 3.24 2.58 -5.00
C PHE A 106 2.68 3.09 -3.69
N CYS A 107 3.41 3.99 -3.02
CA CYS A 107 2.93 4.76 -1.89
C CYS A 107 2.90 6.23 -2.30
N VAL A 108 1.73 6.84 -2.22
CA VAL A 108 1.52 8.27 -2.46
C VAL A 108 1.27 8.94 -1.12
N GLY A 109 1.91 10.08 -0.90
CA GLY A 109 1.78 10.87 0.32
C GLY A 109 3.10 11.15 1.02
N THR A 110 3.08 11.22 2.35
CA THR A 110 4.24 11.60 3.17
C THR A 110 5.35 10.55 3.18
N GLU A 111 6.60 10.98 3.37
CA GLU A 111 7.74 10.05 3.50
C GLU A 111 7.58 9.13 4.73
N THR A 112 7.07 9.64 5.84
CA THR A 112 6.77 8.86 7.05
C THR A 112 5.78 7.72 6.76
N TYR A 113 4.76 7.98 5.95
CA TYR A 113 3.82 6.96 5.51
C TYR A 113 4.51 5.92 4.64
N PHE A 114 5.25 6.34 3.62
CA PHE A 114 6.02 5.43 2.76
C PHE A 114 6.95 4.52 3.58
N LEU A 115 7.77 5.08 4.47
CA LEU A 115 8.71 4.34 5.31
C LEU A 115 8.04 3.32 6.23
N THR A 116 6.78 3.57 6.61
CA THR A 116 5.98 2.66 7.42
C THR A 116 5.45 1.51 6.56
N LYS A 117 4.93 1.84 5.38
CA LYS A 117 4.19 0.90 4.53
C LYS A 117 5.07 0.06 3.62
N CYS A 118 6.24 0.55 3.22
CA CYS A 118 7.14 -0.19 2.33
C CYS A 118 7.69 -1.48 2.95
N ARG A 119 7.70 -1.56 4.29
CA ARG A 119 8.23 -2.70 5.06
C ARG A 119 7.35 -3.95 5.01
N SER A 120 6.09 -3.79 4.63
CA SER A 120 5.15 -4.90 4.53
C SER A 120 4.95 -5.38 3.10
N PHE A 121 5.71 -4.87 2.12
CA PHE A 121 5.68 -5.36 0.75
C PHE A 121 6.73 -6.46 0.55
N TYR A 122 6.29 -7.65 0.10
CA TYR A 122 7.15 -8.85 0.04
C TYR A 122 7.57 -9.21 -1.38
N PHE A 123 6.95 -8.62 -2.40
CA PHE A 123 7.16 -9.01 -3.80
C PHE A 123 8.10 -8.06 -4.55
N GLY A 124 8.88 -7.24 -3.84
CA GLY A 124 9.85 -6.33 -4.43
C GLY A 124 10.12 -5.10 -3.57
N LYS A 125 10.46 -4.00 -4.23
CA LYS A 125 10.66 -2.69 -3.58
C LYS A 125 9.40 -1.84 -3.76
N SER A 126 9.04 -1.12 -2.71
CA SER A 126 7.96 -0.12 -2.81
C SER A 126 8.50 1.18 -3.36
N GLU A 127 7.66 1.94 -4.04
CA GLU A 127 8.02 3.21 -4.67
C GLU A 127 7.29 4.36 -3.98
N HIS A 128 8.05 5.35 -3.50
CA HIS A 128 7.49 6.61 -3.02
C HIS A 128 7.31 7.53 -4.23
N THR A 129 6.08 7.93 -4.50
CA THR A 129 5.74 8.58 -5.76
C THR A 129 4.61 9.59 -5.58
N THR A 130 4.46 10.46 -6.56
CA THR A 130 3.29 11.33 -6.71
C THR A 130 2.17 10.58 -7.42
N HIS A 131 0.96 11.15 -7.35
CA HIS A 131 -0.21 10.61 -8.01
C HIS A 131 -0.06 10.59 -9.54
N GLU A 132 0.48 11.67 -10.09
CA GLU A 132 0.70 11.89 -11.52
C GLU A 132 1.70 10.87 -12.08
N GLN A 133 2.77 10.60 -11.33
CA GLN A 133 3.74 9.57 -11.69
C GLN A 133 3.13 8.16 -11.69
N VAL A 134 2.20 7.85 -10.77
CA VAL A 134 1.49 6.56 -10.81
C VAL A 134 0.64 6.45 -12.08
N CYS A 135 -0.12 7.49 -12.42
CA CYS A 135 -0.95 7.49 -13.63
C CYS A 135 -0.10 7.30 -14.89
N SER A 136 0.94 8.12 -15.07
CA SER A 136 1.85 8.02 -16.21
C SER A 136 2.55 6.65 -16.30
N THR A 137 2.93 6.09 -15.14
CA THR A 137 3.52 4.75 -15.07
C THR A 137 2.52 3.67 -15.50
N LEU A 138 1.28 3.73 -15.00
CA LEU A 138 0.22 2.78 -15.36
C LEU A 138 -0.10 2.87 -16.85
N GLU A 139 -0.31 4.07 -17.38
CA GLU A 139 -0.55 4.31 -18.81
C GLU A 139 0.57 3.72 -19.66
N THR A 140 1.83 3.95 -19.29
CA THR A 140 2.99 3.41 -20.01
C THR A 140 3.01 1.88 -19.96
N MET A 141 2.75 1.28 -18.79
CA MET A 141 2.80 -0.18 -18.61
C MET A 141 1.70 -0.92 -19.38
N ILE A 142 0.55 -0.29 -19.60
CA ILE A 142 -0.60 -0.91 -20.26
C ILE A 142 -0.78 -0.48 -21.72
N SER A 143 0.03 0.47 -22.19
CA SER A 143 -0.08 1.04 -23.53
C SER A 143 0.02 -0.02 -24.62
N GLY A 144 -0.90 0.03 -25.58
CA GLY A 144 -0.92 -0.86 -26.74
C GLY A 144 -1.26 -2.32 -26.42
N ARG A 145 -1.82 -2.62 -25.24
CA ARG A 145 -2.22 -3.97 -24.86
C ARG A 145 -3.67 -4.03 -24.41
N ASP A 146 -4.35 -5.11 -24.77
CA ASP A 146 -5.64 -5.45 -24.19
C ASP A 146 -5.50 -5.75 -22.70
N ILE A 147 -6.47 -5.33 -21.89
CA ILE A 147 -6.43 -5.48 -20.43
C ILE A 147 -7.59 -6.35 -19.97
N VAL A 148 -7.30 -7.33 -19.12
CA VAL A 148 -8.29 -8.03 -18.29
C VAL A 148 -8.09 -7.59 -16.86
N LEU A 149 -9.07 -6.89 -16.28
CA LEU A 149 -8.94 -6.35 -14.92
C LEU A 149 -9.50 -7.34 -13.89
N VAL A 150 -8.64 -7.81 -12.99
CA VAL A 150 -8.98 -8.66 -11.85
C VAL A 150 -9.13 -7.80 -10.60
N VAL A 151 -10.24 -7.94 -9.90
CA VAL A 151 -10.52 -7.24 -8.64
C VAL A 151 -10.99 -8.21 -7.56
N TYR A 152 -10.71 -7.89 -6.30
CA TYR A 152 -11.28 -8.60 -5.17
C TYR A 152 -12.56 -7.93 -4.63
N ARG A 153 -12.51 -6.60 -4.42
CA ARG A 153 -13.64 -5.81 -3.88
C ARG A 153 -14.14 -4.78 -4.91
N SER A 154 -14.93 -5.24 -5.87
CA SER A 154 -15.38 -4.43 -7.02
C SER A 154 -15.97 -3.05 -6.68
N HIS A 155 -16.96 -2.93 -5.78
CA HIS A 155 -17.66 -1.65 -5.57
C HIS A 155 -16.74 -0.53 -5.05
N GLN A 156 -15.98 -0.81 -3.99
CA GLN A 156 -15.02 0.15 -3.43
C GLN A 156 -13.91 0.46 -4.42
N MET A 157 -13.37 -0.56 -5.10
CA MET A 157 -12.30 -0.40 -6.07
C MET A 157 -12.64 0.59 -7.19
N PHE A 158 -13.85 0.53 -7.77
CA PHE A 158 -14.21 1.47 -8.84
C PHE A 158 -14.42 2.89 -8.35
N GLN A 159 -14.90 3.04 -7.11
CA GLN A 159 -14.95 4.35 -6.48
C GLN A 159 -13.54 4.89 -6.27
N ASP A 160 -12.62 4.06 -5.78
CA ASP A 160 -11.24 4.44 -5.54
C ASP A 160 -10.49 4.78 -6.83
N LEU A 161 -10.65 3.99 -7.91
CA LEU A 161 -10.09 4.30 -9.23
C LEU A 161 -10.61 5.63 -9.78
N ARG A 162 -11.91 5.89 -9.65
CA ARG A 162 -12.52 7.16 -10.09
C ARG A 162 -11.99 8.34 -9.29
N LEU A 163 -11.89 8.19 -7.96
CA LEU A 163 -11.38 9.23 -7.07
C LEU A 163 -9.89 9.48 -7.30
N ALA A 164 -9.14 8.43 -7.62
CA ALA A 164 -7.76 8.52 -8.05
C ALA A 164 -7.63 8.93 -9.52
N ASN A 165 -8.69 9.26 -10.26
CA ASN A 165 -8.61 9.62 -11.69
C ASN A 165 -7.80 8.62 -12.55
N ILE A 166 -7.79 7.34 -12.17
CA ILE A 166 -7.12 6.28 -12.94
C ILE A 166 -8.14 5.71 -13.90
N GLN A 167 -7.92 5.95 -15.19
CA GLN A 167 -8.81 5.48 -16.26
C GLN A 167 -8.23 4.20 -16.86
N LEU A 168 -8.99 3.11 -16.75
CA LEU A 168 -8.66 1.84 -17.38
C LEU A 168 -9.80 1.45 -18.32
N GLN A 169 -9.46 0.87 -19.46
CA GLN A 169 -10.41 0.36 -20.44
C GLN A 169 -10.23 -1.16 -20.58
N PRO A 170 -10.62 -1.96 -19.56
CA PRO A 170 -10.49 -3.40 -19.64
C PRO A 170 -11.53 -3.99 -20.59
N LEU A 171 -11.17 -5.06 -21.31
CA LEU A 171 -12.11 -5.88 -22.11
C LEU A 171 -13.28 -6.37 -21.25
N TYR A 172 -12.95 -6.79 -20.03
CA TYR A 172 -13.89 -7.15 -18.99
C TYR A 172 -13.20 -7.18 -17.63
N ILE A 173 -14.04 -7.25 -16.61
CA ILE A 173 -13.64 -7.20 -15.20
C ILE A 173 -14.01 -8.54 -14.56
N ILE A 174 -13.03 -9.15 -13.91
CA ILE A 174 -13.17 -10.40 -13.17
C ILE A 174 -13.14 -10.10 -11.68
N ASN A 175 -14.25 -10.35 -10.99
CA ASN A 175 -14.27 -10.38 -9.54
C ASN A 175 -13.87 -11.78 -9.04
N ALA A 176 -12.65 -11.91 -8.50
CA ALA A 176 -12.09 -13.19 -8.04
C ALA A 176 -12.94 -13.85 -6.94
N GLN A 177 -13.54 -13.04 -6.05
CA GLN A 177 -14.41 -13.54 -4.97
C GLN A 177 -15.70 -14.17 -5.53
N LYS A 178 -16.28 -13.57 -6.57
CA LYS A 178 -17.47 -14.13 -7.25
C LYS A 178 -17.12 -15.36 -8.09
N ALA A 179 -16.00 -15.33 -8.80
CA ALA A 179 -15.54 -16.45 -9.60
C ALA A 179 -15.34 -17.72 -8.75
N ALA A 180 -14.85 -17.57 -7.51
CA ALA A 180 -14.63 -18.69 -6.60
C ALA A 180 -15.90 -19.23 -5.93
N GLN A 181 -17.01 -18.46 -5.94
CA GLN A 181 -18.14 -18.70 -5.04
C GLN A 181 -18.78 -20.08 -5.26
N HIS A 182 -19.10 -20.40 -6.52
CA HIS A 182 -19.66 -21.72 -6.87
C HIS A 182 -18.61 -22.82 -6.75
N LEU A 183 -17.37 -22.54 -7.17
CA LEU A 183 -16.29 -23.54 -7.23
C LEU A 183 -15.88 -24.07 -5.85
N LEU A 184 -15.93 -23.20 -4.84
CA LEU A 184 -15.51 -23.50 -3.46
C LEU A 184 -16.70 -23.67 -2.50
N ASP A 185 -17.91 -23.78 -3.05
CA ASP A 185 -19.17 -23.87 -2.32
C ASP A 185 -19.30 -22.84 -1.17
N LEU A 186 -19.11 -21.57 -1.53
CA LEU A 186 -19.16 -20.47 -0.57
C LEU A 186 -20.58 -19.91 -0.49
N GLU A 187 -21.18 -20.00 0.70
CA GLU A 187 -22.50 -19.41 0.98
C GLU A 187 -22.51 -17.89 0.82
N SER A 188 -21.36 -17.25 1.08
CA SER A 188 -21.22 -15.80 1.04
C SER A 188 -19.83 -15.37 0.59
N ARG A 189 -19.70 -14.06 0.37
CA ARG A 189 -18.43 -13.38 0.07
C ARG A 189 -17.46 -13.57 1.25
N CYS A 190 -16.42 -14.38 1.08
CA CYS A 190 -15.42 -14.64 2.11
C CYS A 190 -14.33 -13.55 2.17
N SER A 191 -13.41 -13.59 3.13
CA SER A 191 -12.25 -12.66 3.14
C SER A 191 -11.13 -13.13 2.20
N LEU A 192 -10.20 -12.25 1.79
CA LEU A 192 -9.09 -12.66 0.91
C LEU A 192 -8.26 -13.74 1.58
N LYS A 193 -8.02 -13.61 2.90
CA LYS A 193 -7.39 -14.64 3.73
C LYS A 193 -8.10 -15.98 3.59
N THR A 194 -9.43 -16.00 3.78
CA THR A 194 -10.24 -17.22 3.67
C THR A 194 -10.15 -17.82 2.27
N LEU A 195 -10.23 -17.00 1.21
CA LEU A 195 -10.11 -17.46 -0.16
C LEU A 195 -8.75 -18.13 -0.43
N LEU A 196 -7.65 -17.48 -0.02
CA LEU A 196 -6.31 -18.01 -0.18
C LEU A 196 -6.13 -19.33 0.57
N THR A 197 -6.64 -19.42 1.80
CA THR A 197 -6.62 -20.68 2.58
C THR A 197 -7.39 -21.79 1.88
N ARG A 198 -8.61 -21.52 1.37
CA ARG A 198 -9.42 -22.52 0.66
C ARG A 198 -8.77 -23.00 -0.63
N LEU A 199 -8.03 -22.14 -1.31
CA LEU A 199 -7.28 -22.49 -2.52
C LEU A 199 -5.90 -23.14 -2.21
N ASN A 200 -5.54 -23.29 -0.94
CA ASN A 200 -4.19 -23.68 -0.48
C ASN A 200 -3.09 -22.76 -1.06
N CYS A 201 -3.40 -21.50 -1.35
CA CYS A 201 -2.43 -20.54 -1.84
C CYS A 201 -1.46 -20.18 -0.71
N PRO A 202 -0.14 -20.35 -0.88
CA PRO A 202 0.84 -19.91 0.11
C PRO A 202 0.59 -18.44 0.43
N SER A 203 0.43 -18.12 1.71
CA SER A 203 0.26 -16.75 2.22
C SER A 203 0.50 -16.72 3.72
N SER A 204 0.97 -15.58 4.23
CA SER A 204 1.01 -15.30 5.67
C SER A 204 0.01 -14.19 6.00
N PRO A 205 -0.72 -14.26 7.13
CA PRO A 205 -1.67 -13.22 7.53
C PRO A 205 -1.06 -11.82 7.60
N GLU A 206 0.21 -11.70 7.97
CA GLU A 206 0.94 -10.44 8.10
C GLU A 206 1.09 -9.70 6.76
N MET A 207 0.99 -10.43 5.65
CA MET A 207 1.16 -9.89 4.31
C MET A 207 -0.12 -9.22 3.77
N LEU A 208 -1.28 -9.47 4.37
CA LEU A 208 -2.61 -9.11 3.83
C LEU A 208 -3.07 -7.68 4.17
N HIS A 209 -2.13 -6.77 4.45
CA HIS A 209 -2.38 -5.37 4.79
C HIS A 209 -1.56 -4.39 3.94
N ASN A 210 -1.04 -4.88 2.82
CA ASN A 210 -0.27 -4.11 1.85
C ASN A 210 -0.93 -4.26 0.48
N ALA A 211 -1.21 -3.15 -0.20
CA ALA A 211 -1.95 -3.18 -1.45
C ALA A 211 -1.22 -4.01 -2.53
N GLY A 212 0.11 -3.89 -2.60
CA GLY A 212 0.93 -4.66 -3.56
C GLY A 212 0.82 -6.17 -3.34
N ASN A 213 0.87 -6.62 -2.08
CA ASN A 213 0.69 -8.03 -1.75
C ASN A 213 -0.73 -8.50 -2.07
N ASN A 214 -1.74 -7.70 -1.72
CA ASN A 214 -3.15 -8.05 -1.96
C ASN A 214 -3.44 -8.20 -3.46
N ALA A 215 -2.92 -7.30 -4.30
CA ALA A 215 -3.04 -7.40 -5.76
C ALA A 215 -2.40 -8.69 -6.28
N LYS A 216 -1.18 -9.01 -5.82
CA LYS A 216 -0.48 -10.25 -6.16
C LYS A 216 -1.26 -11.50 -5.75
N PHE A 217 -1.69 -11.57 -4.50
CA PHE A 217 -2.43 -12.71 -3.98
C PHE A 217 -3.80 -12.88 -4.66
N THR A 218 -4.48 -11.78 -4.97
CA THR A 218 -5.75 -11.82 -5.71
C THR A 218 -5.55 -12.38 -7.12
N LEU A 219 -4.45 -12.00 -7.79
CA LEU A 219 -4.11 -12.54 -9.09
C LEU A 219 -3.75 -14.03 -9.01
N GLN A 220 -2.94 -14.44 -8.03
CA GLN A 220 -2.62 -15.86 -7.78
C GLN A 220 -3.88 -16.69 -7.48
N ALA A 221 -4.78 -16.17 -6.64
CA ALA A 221 -6.06 -16.81 -6.36
C ALA A 221 -6.88 -16.98 -7.64
N SER A 222 -6.89 -15.99 -8.52
CA SER A 222 -7.62 -16.04 -9.81
C SER A 222 -7.07 -17.13 -10.74
N LEU A 223 -5.75 -17.32 -10.78
CA LEU A 223 -5.14 -18.42 -11.52
C LEU A 223 -5.51 -19.80 -10.93
N LEU A 224 -5.51 -19.92 -9.60
CA LEU A 224 -5.92 -21.16 -8.93
C LEU A 224 -7.40 -21.48 -9.14
N ILE A 225 -8.26 -20.46 -9.17
CA ILE A 225 -9.69 -20.64 -9.50
C ILE A 225 -9.83 -21.16 -10.93
N ALA A 226 -9.11 -20.57 -11.89
CA ALA A 226 -9.12 -21.01 -13.28
C ALA A 226 -8.62 -22.46 -13.44
N ALA A 227 -7.51 -22.80 -12.77
CA ALA A 227 -6.95 -24.15 -12.78
C ALA A 227 -7.89 -25.18 -12.15
N LEU A 228 -8.43 -24.88 -10.97
CA LEU A 228 -9.34 -25.77 -10.22
C LEU A 228 -10.65 -26.01 -10.97
N ASP A 229 -11.21 -24.98 -11.61
CA ASP A 229 -12.40 -25.14 -12.46
C ASP A 229 -12.10 -26.04 -13.65
N ALA A 230 -10.94 -25.85 -14.29
CA ALA A 230 -10.56 -26.63 -15.45
C ALA A 230 -10.28 -28.10 -15.13
N SER A 231 -9.68 -28.38 -13.97
CA SER A 231 -9.38 -29.74 -13.52
C SER A 231 -10.62 -30.59 -13.23
N GLN A 232 -11.82 -29.99 -13.14
CA GLN A 232 -13.07 -30.72 -12.98
C GLN A 232 -13.60 -31.35 -14.28
N VAL A 233 -12.93 -31.11 -15.41
CA VAL A 233 -13.26 -31.71 -16.70
C VAL A 233 -12.54 -33.05 -16.87
N LEU A 234 -13.29 -34.09 -17.25
CA LEU A 234 -12.74 -35.40 -17.58
C LEU A 234 -12.11 -35.33 -18.98
N ASN A 235 -10.98 -36.03 -19.17
CA ASN A 235 -10.30 -36.18 -20.48
C ASN A 235 -9.79 -34.86 -21.09
N LEU A 236 -9.07 -34.06 -20.30
CA LEU A 236 -8.40 -32.86 -20.81
C LEU A 236 -7.32 -33.20 -21.85
N GLU A 237 -7.23 -32.39 -22.90
CA GLU A 237 -6.10 -32.44 -23.82
C GLU A 237 -4.76 -32.22 -23.09
N SER A 238 -3.68 -32.79 -23.63
CA SER A 238 -2.35 -32.68 -23.03
C SER A 238 -1.87 -31.23 -22.90
N LYS A 239 -2.15 -30.39 -23.90
CA LYS A 239 -1.83 -28.95 -23.88
C LYS A 239 -2.57 -28.21 -22.76
N THR A 240 -3.85 -28.49 -22.57
CA THR A 240 -4.67 -27.89 -21.52
C THR A 240 -4.20 -28.33 -20.14
N THR A 241 -3.86 -29.61 -19.98
CA THR A 241 -3.27 -30.15 -18.75
C THR A 241 -1.95 -29.45 -18.40
N ALA A 242 -1.09 -29.24 -19.39
CA ALA A 242 0.18 -28.51 -19.20
C ALA A 242 -0.08 -27.06 -18.75
N LEU A 243 -1.00 -26.36 -19.40
CA LEU A 243 -1.37 -24.99 -19.02
C LEU A 243 -1.91 -24.93 -17.58
N ILE A 244 -2.82 -25.83 -17.20
CA ILE A 244 -3.35 -25.92 -15.82
C ILE A 244 -2.20 -26.08 -14.83
N SER A 245 -1.28 -27.03 -15.10
CA SER A 245 -0.11 -27.24 -14.25
C SER A 245 0.76 -25.98 -14.14
N THR A 246 0.96 -25.24 -15.24
CA THR A 246 1.68 -23.97 -15.24
C THR A 246 0.98 -22.93 -14.38
N LEU A 247 -0.34 -22.77 -14.50
CA LEU A 247 -1.12 -21.83 -13.70
C LEU A 247 -1.02 -22.16 -12.22
N GLU A 248 -1.16 -23.43 -11.85
CA GLU A 248 -1.05 -23.89 -10.46
C GLU A 248 0.35 -23.67 -9.89
N THR A 249 1.38 -24.16 -10.57
CA THR A 249 2.79 -24.01 -10.14
C THR A 249 3.14 -22.54 -9.97
N THR A 250 2.74 -21.69 -10.92
CA THR A 250 3.01 -20.25 -10.84
C THR A 250 2.27 -19.60 -9.68
N ALA A 251 0.99 -19.93 -9.50
CA ALA A 251 0.20 -19.37 -8.42
C ALA A 251 0.68 -19.82 -7.03
N ARG A 252 1.20 -21.05 -6.92
CA ARG A 252 1.76 -21.62 -5.69
C ARG A 252 3.27 -21.39 -5.54
N ALA A 253 3.90 -20.67 -6.46
CA ALA A 253 5.32 -20.36 -6.39
C ALA A 253 5.66 -19.77 -5.02
N GLN A 254 6.81 -20.18 -4.47
CA GLN A 254 7.17 -19.85 -3.09
C GLN A 254 7.17 -18.33 -2.87
N ILE A 255 6.63 -17.94 -1.72
CA ILE A 255 6.76 -16.57 -1.23
C ILE A 255 8.19 -16.40 -0.68
N PRO A 256 8.86 -15.26 -0.92
CA PRO A 256 10.13 -14.92 -0.29
C PRO A 256 9.96 -14.66 1.23
N LEU A 257 9.66 -15.69 2.01
CA LEU A 257 9.42 -15.60 3.46
C LEU A 257 10.72 -15.45 4.26
N ASN A 258 11.82 -16.06 3.80
CA ASN A 258 12.96 -16.33 4.67
C ASN A 258 13.99 -15.19 4.77
N ASP A 259 14.10 -14.28 3.80
CA ASP A 259 15.17 -13.28 3.78
C ASP A 259 14.70 -11.82 3.71
N PHE A 260 13.46 -11.58 3.30
CA PHE A 260 13.01 -10.25 2.92
C PHE A 260 12.66 -9.34 4.11
N PRO A 261 11.91 -9.81 5.13
CA PRO A 261 11.51 -8.95 6.23
C PRO A 261 12.71 -8.48 7.07
N SER A 262 13.72 -9.33 7.28
CA SER A 262 14.87 -8.99 8.14
C SER A 262 15.74 -7.91 7.51
N LYS A 263 16.12 -8.07 6.23
CA LYS A 263 16.95 -7.12 5.48
C LYS A 263 16.26 -5.78 5.28
N ILE A 264 15.00 -5.77 4.86
CA ILE A 264 14.26 -4.51 4.71
C ILE A 264 14.03 -3.83 6.07
N LYS A 265 13.73 -4.60 7.13
CA LYS A 265 13.61 -4.03 8.47
C LYS A 265 14.95 -3.44 8.94
N SER A 266 16.09 -4.06 8.64
CA SER A 266 17.40 -3.50 9.01
C SER A 266 17.74 -2.24 8.19
N GLU A 267 17.58 -2.27 6.87
CA GLU A 267 17.85 -1.12 5.99
C GLU A 267 16.94 0.07 6.32
N ALA A 268 15.64 -0.17 6.52
CA ALA A 268 14.70 0.88 6.87
C ALA A 268 14.93 1.43 8.29
N LYS A 269 15.44 0.59 9.21
CA LYS A 269 15.88 1.02 10.53
C LYS A 269 17.14 1.88 10.44
N GLU A 270 18.08 1.50 9.59
CA GLU A 270 19.31 2.26 9.33
C GLU A 270 19.00 3.63 8.73
N LYS A 271 18.21 3.69 7.65
CA LYS A 271 17.77 4.96 7.05
C LYS A 271 17.05 5.86 8.05
N ARG A 272 16.15 5.31 8.88
CA ARG A 272 15.50 6.08 9.95
C ARG A 272 16.51 6.63 10.94
N ASN A 273 17.50 5.82 11.35
CA ASN A 273 18.52 6.27 12.28
C ASN A 273 19.38 7.38 11.66
N THR A 274 19.72 7.27 10.38
CA THR A 274 20.47 8.30 9.64
C THR A 274 19.66 9.59 9.55
N HIS A 275 18.42 9.53 9.08
CA HIS A 275 17.54 10.70 9.01
C HIS A 275 17.30 11.35 10.38
N GLN A 276 17.08 10.56 11.43
CA GLN A 276 16.95 11.09 12.79
C GLN A 276 18.25 11.73 13.31
N LYS A 277 19.42 11.24 12.90
CA LYS A 277 20.71 11.87 13.23
C LYS A 277 20.87 13.19 12.49
N GLU A 278 20.56 13.24 11.20
CA GLU A 278 20.62 14.43 10.36
C GLU A 278 19.68 15.52 10.86
N LEU A 279 18.42 15.18 11.14
CA LEU A 279 17.43 16.12 11.68
C LEU A 279 17.89 16.70 13.03
N LYS A 280 18.38 15.85 13.94
CA LYS A 280 18.94 16.31 15.23
C LYS A 280 20.15 17.22 15.04
N ALA A 281 21.00 16.94 14.05
CA ALA A 281 22.14 17.80 13.74
C ALA A 281 21.68 19.18 13.23
N GLN A 282 20.70 19.22 12.32
CA GLN A 282 20.11 20.46 11.80
C GLN A 282 19.46 21.29 12.92
N ILE A 283 18.67 20.66 13.79
CA ILE A 283 18.04 21.36 14.93
C ILE A 283 19.11 21.95 15.85
N LYS A 284 20.16 21.18 16.17
CA LYS A 284 21.28 21.65 17.00
C LYS A 284 22.02 22.81 16.36
N GLU A 285 22.23 22.78 15.05
CA GLU A 285 22.86 23.87 14.29
C GLU A 285 22.00 25.14 14.29
N GLN A 286 20.69 25.01 14.07
CA GLN A 286 19.74 26.13 14.13
C GLN A 286 19.69 26.76 15.53
N GLN A 287 19.69 25.94 16.58
CA GLN A 287 19.75 26.41 17.96
C GLN A 287 21.06 27.15 18.24
N ALA A 288 22.20 26.63 17.80
CA ALA A 288 23.50 27.30 17.95
C ALA A 288 23.57 28.63 17.18
N ALA A 289 23.03 28.69 15.96
CA ALA A 289 22.96 29.91 15.16
C ALA A 289 22.07 30.98 15.82
N LEU A 290 20.94 30.56 16.39
CA LEU A 290 20.06 31.44 17.14
C LEU A 290 20.75 31.98 18.40
N ALA A 291 21.44 31.12 19.16
CA ALA A 291 22.20 31.51 20.35
C ALA A 291 23.31 32.54 20.02
N ARG A 292 24.06 32.34 18.93
CA ARG A 292 25.06 33.31 18.43
C ARG A 292 24.42 34.65 18.08
N SER A 293 23.27 34.63 17.41
CA SER A 293 22.52 35.85 17.06
C SER A 293 22.04 36.61 18.29
N LEU A 294 21.57 35.91 19.32
CA LEU A 294 21.17 36.51 20.59
C LEU A 294 22.37 37.09 21.36
N ALA A 295 23.52 36.41 21.35
CA ALA A 295 24.74 36.89 22.00
C ALA A 295 25.30 38.17 21.33
N ALA A 296 25.27 38.25 19.99
CA ALA A 296 25.69 39.44 19.25
C ALA A 296 24.84 40.67 19.62
N LEU A 297 23.51 40.51 19.68
CA LEU A 297 22.58 41.58 20.11
C LEU A 297 22.84 42.03 21.56
N ALA A 298 23.22 41.12 22.44
CA ALA A 298 23.57 41.46 23.82
C ALA A 298 24.92 42.19 23.92
N GLY A 299 25.87 41.85 23.05
CA GLY A 299 27.19 42.50 22.96
C GLY A 299 27.10 43.97 22.51
N GLU A 300 26.27 44.27 21.51
CA GLU A 300 26.06 45.64 21.01
C GLU A 300 25.39 46.57 22.04
N SER A 301 24.69 46.01 23.04
CA SER A 301 24.11 46.79 24.13
C SER A 301 25.14 47.25 25.19
N ARG A 302 26.39 46.75 25.14
CA ARG A 302 27.51 47.31 25.92
C ARG A 302 28.17 48.46 25.15
N CYS A 303 27.38 49.46 24.79
CA CYS A 303 27.87 50.65 24.12
C CYS A 303 28.30 51.71 25.16
N GLN A 304 29.61 51.76 25.38
CA GLN A 304 30.43 52.93 25.01
C GLN A 304 30.16 54.26 25.74
N LYS A 305 29.83 54.22 27.03
CA LYS A 305 29.67 55.43 27.86
C LYS A 305 30.65 55.59 29.03
N CYS A 306 31.65 54.71 29.19
CA CYS A 306 32.48 54.72 30.40
C CYS A 306 34.00 54.64 30.16
N GLN A 307 34.50 54.98 28.98
CA GLN A 307 35.94 55.05 28.75
C GLN A 307 36.30 56.43 28.23
N GLY A 308 36.57 57.37 29.15
CA GLY A 308 37.22 58.64 28.82
C GLY A 308 36.70 59.91 29.49
N GLU A 309 35.86 59.85 30.53
CA GLU A 309 35.54 61.06 31.29
C GLU A 309 36.31 61.09 32.61
N ASP A 310 37.31 61.97 32.64
CA ASP A 310 38.02 62.46 33.82
C ASP A 310 37.00 63.00 34.85
N PRO A 311 37.00 62.54 36.12
CA PRO A 311 35.85 62.71 37.01
C PRO A 311 35.61 64.15 37.52
N THR A 312 36.26 65.18 36.98
CA THR A 312 36.26 66.50 37.60
C THR A 312 35.50 67.61 36.87
N THR A 313 35.09 67.46 35.61
CA THR A 313 34.30 68.53 34.97
C THR A 313 33.45 68.04 33.79
N SER A 314 32.12 68.11 33.90
CA SER A 314 31.27 68.93 33.01
C SER A 314 29.79 68.55 33.06
N ARG A 315 28.94 69.59 33.12
CA ARG A 315 27.50 69.51 32.87
C ARG A 315 27.26 69.40 31.37
N CYS A 316 27.04 68.20 30.84
CA CYS A 316 26.61 68.02 29.46
C CYS A 316 25.09 67.88 29.34
N ARG A 317 24.43 68.98 28.96
CA ARG A 317 23.06 68.97 28.40
C ARG A 317 23.16 68.57 26.92
N HIS A 318 22.75 67.34 26.59
CA HIS A 318 22.48 66.97 25.19
C HIS A 318 21.04 66.51 24.99
N LYS A 319 20.36 67.24 24.09
CA LYS A 319 19.06 66.94 23.48
C LYS A 319 19.32 66.19 22.16
N GLY A 320 18.65 65.05 21.98
CA GLY A 320 18.43 64.31 20.72
C GLY A 320 19.65 63.56 20.15
N PRO A 321 19.49 62.65 19.15
CA PRO A 321 18.31 61.98 18.61
C PRO A 321 18.39 60.43 18.73
N GLY A 322 17.32 59.72 18.34
CA GLY A 322 17.40 58.29 18.00
C GLY A 322 16.88 57.31 19.05
N VAL A 323 15.61 57.44 19.44
CA VAL A 323 14.88 56.37 20.14
C VAL A 323 14.65 55.21 19.16
N HIS A 324 15.70 54.46 18.81
CA HIS A 324 15.52 53.09 18.36
C HIS A 324 15.09 52.28 19.57
N THR A 325 13.77 52.27 19.71
CA THR A 325 13.03 51.86 20.89
C THR A 325 13.45 50.49 21.40
N ARG A 326 13.60 50.38 22.73
CA ARG A 326 13.56 49.13 23.51
C ARG A 326 12.50 48.14 23.02
N LYS A 327 11.38 48.65 22.45
CA LYS A 327 10.31 47.88 21.80
C LYS A 327 10.80 47.02 20.61
N SER A 328 11.73 47.52 19.80
CA SER A 328 12.32 46.77 18.67
C SER A 328 13.07 45.53 19.14
N MET A 329 13.88 45.65 20.20
CA MET A 329 14.62 44.52 20.78
C MET A 329 13.68 43.48 21.40
N ILE A 330 12.63 43.91 22.12
CA ILE A 330 11.63 43.02 22.71
C ILE A 330 10.86 42.24 21.62
N CYS A 331 10.49 42.88 20.50
CA CYS A 331 9.85 42.20 19.38
C CYS A 331 10.75 41.14 18.72
N ARG A 332 12.05 41.42 18.57
CA ARG A 332 13.01 40.44 18.02
C ARG A 332 13.19 39.24 18.96
N ALA A 333 13.30 39.48 20.27
CA ALA A 333 13.41 38.42 21.28
C ALA A 333 12.15 37.53 21.34
N ARG A 334 10.95 38.13 21.23
CA ARG A 334 9.69 37.37 21.22
C ARG A 334 9.57 36.47 19.98
N ARG A 335 9.90 36.98 18.78
CA ARG A 335 9.91 36.18 17.55
C ARG A 335 10.93 35.04 17.60
N ALA A 336 12.08 35.26 18.23
CA ALA A 336 13.09 34.22 18.45
C ALA A 336 12.56 33.09 19.36
N ARG A 337 11.88 33.43 20.45
CA ARG A 337 11.28 32.46 21.38
C ARG A 337 10.15 31.65 20.75
N GLU A 338 9.28 32.29 19.97
CA GLU A 338 8.19 31.63 19.26
C GLU A 338 8.72 30.64 18.19
N LYS A 339 9.80 30.99 17.49
CA LYS A 339 10.51 30.04 16.61
C LYS A 339 11.06 28.83 17.37
N LEU A 340 11.59 29.04 18.58
CA LEU A 340 12.12 27.95 19.41
C LEU A 340 11.00 26.98 19.85
N GLU A 341 9.88 27.51 20.34
CA GLU A 341 8.73 26.70 20.75
C GLU A 341 8.11 25.92 19.57
N ASN A 342 8.11 26.49 18.36
CA ASN A 342 7.65 25.78 17.16
C ASN A 342 8.60 24.65 16.73
N LEU A 343 9.92 24.83 16.89
CA LEU A 343 10.91 23.76 16.65
C LEU A 343 10.78 22.62 17.67
N GLU A 344 10.53 22.93 18.95
CA GLU A 344 10.31 21.89 19.97
C GLU A 344 9.02 21.09 19.71
N LYS A 345 7.95 21.73 19.23
CA LYS A 345 6.73 21.03 18.83
C LYS A 345 6.94 20.12 17.61
N LEU A 346 7.78 20.52 16.66
CA LEU A 346 8.17 19.67 15.53
C LEU A 346 8.91 18.40 16.00
N GLU A 347 9.80 18.48 17.00
CA GLU A 347 10.45 17.30 17.59
C GLU A 347 9.45 16.31 18.23
N GLU A 348 8.35 16.81 18.81
CA GLU A 348 7.31 15.99 19.41
C GLU A 348 6.40 15.34 18.34
N CYS A 349 6.04 16.07 17.29
CA CYS A 349 5.19 15.56 16.21
C CYS A 349 5.88 14.47 15.37
N GLU A 350 7.20 14.56 15.17
CA GLU A 350 7.95 13.56 14.37
C GLU A 350 8.38 12.31 15.17
N GLY A 351 7.93 12.19 16.43
CA GLY A 351 8.19 11.01 17.26
C GLY A 351 9.68 10.80 17.58
N VAL A 352 10.49 11.87 17.54
CA VAL A 352 11.92 11.85 17.84
C VAL A 352 12.15 11.68 19.34
N ARG A 353 11.23 12.20 20.17
CA ARG A 353 11.12 11.82 21.58
C ARG A 353 10.15 10.66 21.71
N ARG A 354 10.62 9.51 22.20
CA ARG A 354 9.71 8.49 22.74
C ARG A 354 8.86 9.19 23.80
N PRO A 355 7.52 9.04 23.80
CA PRO A 355 6.71 9.58 24.89
C PRO A 355 7.34 9.10 26.19
N ARG A 356 7.70 10.06 27.07
CA ARG A 356 8.10 9.72 28.44
C ARG A 356 6.97 8.85 28.95
N LYS A 357 7.24 7.56 29.15
CA LYS A 357 6.32 6.65 29.83
C LYS A 357 6.09 7.27 31.20
N LYS A 358 5.04 8.08 31.35
CA LYS A 358 4.47 8.33 32.66
C LYS A 358 4.06 6.94 33.14
N ALA A 359 4.70 6.51 34.21
CA ALA A 359 4.39 5.25 34.86
C ALA A 359 2.97 5.35 35.42
N GLU A 360 1.98 5.07 34.59
CA GLU A 360 0.63 4.78 35.05
C GLU A 360 0.63 3.36 35.59
N LYS A 361 0.65 3.28 36.93
CA LYS A 361 0.18 2.11 37.66
C LYS A 361 -1.24 1.81 37.17
N LYS A 362 -1.41 0.72 36.41
CA LYS A 362 -2.73 0.09 36.23
C LYS A 362 -2.86 -1.02 37.26
N SER A 363 -3.62 -0.73 38.32
CA SER A 363 -4.43 -1.71 39.02
C SER A 363 -5.66 -2.07 38.17
N PHE A 364 -6.25 -3.24 38.46
CA PHE A 364 -7.57 -3.75 38.01
C PHE A 364 -7.66 -4.24 36.54
N TYR A 365 -8.12 -5.46 36.21
CA TYR A 365 -8.84 -6.50 36.95
C TYR A 365 -8.42 -7.92 36.49
N ARG A 366 -8.42 -8.85 37.45
CA ARG A 366 -8.54 -10.30 37.31
C ARG A 366 -10.01 -10.65 37.03
N GLY A 367 -10.29 -11.62 36.18
CA GLY A 367 -11.64 -12.18 35.99
C GLY A 367 -11.62 -13.12 34.79
N GLU A 368 -11.17 -14.35 34.99
CA GLU A 368 -12.02 -15.52 35.26
C GLU A 368 -12.57 -16.17 33.98
N LEU A 369 -12.00 -17.34 33.74
CA LEU A 369 -12.54 -18.45 32.99
C LEU A 369 -13.88 -18.92 33.59
N LEU A 370 -14.75 -19.42 32.70
CA LEU A 370 -15.83 -20.40 32.88
C LEU A 370 -17.30 -19.91 32.83
N ARG A 371 -18.04 -20.68 32.02
CA ARG A 371 -19.50 -20.89 31.94
C ARG A 371 -20.35 -19.80 31.28
N PHE A 372 -20.89 -20.14 30.11
CA PHE A 372 -22.33 -20.33 29.87
C PHE A 372 -22.42 -21.44 28.79
N GLY A 373 -23.30 -22.43 28.89
CA GLY A 373 -24.65 -22.42 29.42
C GLY A 373 -25.59 -22.68 28.25
#